data_AF-A0A971K053-F1
#
_entry.id   AF-A0A971K053-F1
#
_cell.length_a   1.000
_cell.length_b   1.000
_cell.length_c   1.000
_cell.angle_alpha   90.00
_cell.angle_beta   90.00
_cell.angle_gamma   90.00
#
_symmetry.space_group_name_H-M   'P 1'
#
loop_
_entity.id
_entity.type
_entity.pdbx_description
1 polymer ?
#
loop_
_entity_poly.entity_id
_entity_poly.type
_entity_poly.pdbx_seq_one_letter_code
_entity_poly.pdbx_strand_id
1 'polypeptide(L)'
;MNPHPDDRRDNVDRIQHNIDMTIHNMELAEELIEKTSDPKAREELEDKNERRRHALEGMRREIRDEAEHQRQSDANRFWSKEKQ
;
A
#
# COMPACT_ATOMS: atom_id res chain seq x y z
N MET A 1 1.79 -24.22 11.92
CA MET A 1 1.05 -22.96 12.16
C MET A 1 0.03 -22.85 11.04
N ASN A 2 -1.25 -23.07 11.35
CA ASN A 2 -2.32 -22.82 10.39
C ASN A 2 -2.40 -21.30 10.22
N PRO A 3 -2.24 -20.73 9.01
CA PRO A 3 -2.59 -19.33 8.82
C PRO A 3 -4.09 -19.24 9.13
N HIS A 4 -4.44 -18.47 10.15
CA HIS A 4 -5.83 -18.06 10.30
C HIS A 4 -6.26 -17.46 8.95
N PRO A 5 -7.43 -17.82 8.42
CA PRO A 5 -8.03 -17.05 7.35
C PRO A 5 -8.49 -15.73 7.96
N ASP A 6 -7.54 -14.91 8.45
CA ASP A 6 -7.78 -13.48 8.55
C ASP A 6 -8.22 -13.07 7.15
N ASP A 7 -9.42 -12.50 7.09
CA ASP A 7 -10.11 -12.17 5.85
C ASP A 7 -9.11 -11.34 5.03
N ARG A 8 -8.54 -11.92 3.97
CA ARG A 8 -7.44 -11.26 3.25
C ARG A 8 -7.85 -9.93 2.60
N ARG A 9 -9.16 -9.69 2.58
CA ARG A 9 -9.79 -8.39 2.32
C ARG A 9 -9.31 -7.31 3.29
N ASP A 10 -9.17 -7.61 4.57
CA ASP A 10 -8.70 -6.68 5.60
C ASP A 10 -7.24 -6.25 5.34
N ASN A 11 -6.42 -7.13 4.74
CA ASN A 11 -5.06 -6.78 4.35
C ASN A 11 -5.04 -5.78 3.19
N VAL A 12 -5.87 -5.99 2.16
CA VAL A 12 -5.97 -5.05 1.03
C VAL A 12 -6.46 -3.68 1.52
N ASP A 13 -7.51 -3.65 2.35
CA ASP A 13 -8.08 -2.42 2.87
C ASP A 13 -7.07 -1.66 3.76
N ARG A 14 -6.32 -2.38 4.59
CA ARG A 14 -5.25 -1.78 5.42
C ARG A 14 -4.10 -1.22 4.57
N ILE A 15 -3.67 -1.94 3.53
CA ILE A 15 -2.60 -1.46 2.65
C ILE A 15 -3.09 -0.24 1.85
N GLN A 16 -4.33 -0.25 1.37
CA GLN A 16 -4.92 0.89 0.66
C GLN A 16 -5.00 2.12 1.58
N HIS A 17 -5.47 1.95 2.82
CA HIS A 17 -5.48 3.03 3.81
C HIS A 17 -4.07 3.62 4.03
N ASN A 18 -3.05 2.76 4.17
CA ASN A 18 -1.67 3.20 4.33
C ASN A 18 -1.13 3.94 3.09
N ILE A 19 -1.52 3.52 1.88
CA ILE A 19 -1.20 4.22 0.64
C ILE A 19 -1.81 5.62 0.66
N ASP A 20 -3.10 5.74 0.96
CA ASP A 20 -3.81 7.03 0.98
C ASP A 20 -3.17 7.99 2.00
N MET A 21 -2.90 7.49 3.21
CA MET A 21 -2.20 8.27 4.24
C MET A 21 -0.78 8.67 3.81
N THR A 22 -0.06 7.80 3.10
CA THR A 22 1.30 8.11 2.62
C THR A 22 1.29 9.19 1.55
N ILE A 23 0.33 9.12 0.61
CA ILE A 23 0.15 10.13 -0.44
C ILE A 23 -0.21 11.48 0.21
N HIS A 24 -1.18 11.50 1.13
CA HIS A 24 -1.54 12.73 1.82
C HIS A 24 -0.36 13.36 2.59
N ASN A 25 0.45 12.53 3.25
CA ASN A 25 1.66 13.01 3.93
C ASN A 25 2.73 13.55 2.96
N MET A 26 2.78 13.06 1.72
CA MET A 26 3.67 13.59 0.70
C MET A 26 3.19 14.96 0.21
N GLU A 27 1.89 15.09 -0.08
CA GLU A 27 1.26 16.35 -0.50
C GLU A 27 1.43 17.45 0.57
N LEU A 28 1.19 17.11 1.84
CA LEU A 28 1.43 18.03 2.96
C LEU A 28 2.91 18.44 3.06
N ALA A 29 3.84 17.51 2.84
CA ALA A 29 5.26 17.82 2.85
C ALA A 29 5.66 18.73 1.68
N GLU A 30 5.07 18.55 0.50
CA GLU A 30 5.25 19.42 -0.67
C GLU A 30 4.73 20.83 -0.41
N GLU A 31 3.54 20.97 0.18
CA GLU A 31 2.99 22.27 0.59
C GLU A 31 3.89 22.98 1.63
N LEU A 32 4.48 22.23 2.57
CA LEU A 32 5.42 22.78 3.53
C LEU A 32 6.75 23.20 2.89
N ILE A 33 7.24 22.44 1.90
CA ILE A 33 8.43 22.78 1.11
C ILE A 33 8.23 24.13 0.39
N GLU A 34 7.06 24.37 -0.19
CA GLU A 34 6.77 25.63 -0.89
C GLU A 34 6.73 26.83 0.04
N LYS A 35 6.33 26.63 1.31
CA LYS A 35 6.15 27.70 2.30
C LYS A 35 7.39 27.95 3.16
N THR A 36 8.30 26.97 3.27
CA THR A 36 9.45 27.08 4.15
C THR A 36 10.58 27.88 3.49
N SER A 37 11.18 28.79 4.25
CA SER A 37 12.42 29.48 3.86
C SER A 37 13.68 28.76 4.37
N ASP A 38 13.53 27.74 5.21
CA ASP A 38 14.66 26.97 5.76
C ASP A 38 15.13 25.91 4.75
N PRO A 39 16.33 26.03 4.17
CA PRO A 39 16.84 25.08 3.20
C PRO A 39 17.05 23.68 3.78
N LYS A 40 17.37 23.57 5.08
CA LYS A 40 17.56 22.26 5.73
C LYS A 40 16.22 21.55 5.90
N ALA A 41 15.21 22.27 6.36
CA ALA A 41 13.85 21.72 6.46
C ALA A 41 13.33 21.26 5.09
N ARG A 42 13.65 21.98 4.02
CA ARG A 42 13.30 21.60 2.65
C ARG A 42 13.94 20.27 2.25
N GLU A 43 15.26 20.14 2.39
CA GLU A 43 16.00 18.91 2.07
C GLU A 43 15.48 17.71 2.86
N GLU A 44 15.23 17.88 4.16
CA GLU A 44 14.68 16.80 5.00
C GLU A 44 13.28 16.34 4.57
N LEU A 45 12.43 17.26 4.09
CA LEU A 45 11.09 16.94 3.59
C LEU A 45 11.15 16.25 2.23
N GLU A 46 12.05 16.69 1.34
CA GLU A 46 12.31 16.07 0.03
C GLU A 46 12.81 14.62 0.21
N ASP A 47 13.78 14.39 1.09
CA ASP A 47 14.31 13.06 1.41
C ASP A 47 13.26 12.13 2.05
N LYS A 48 12.35 12.68 2.87
CA LYS A 48 11.22 11.92 3.41
C LYS A 48 10.26 11.53 2.29
N ASN A 49 9.97 12.43 1.35
CA ASN A 49 9.09 12.12 0.22
C ASN A 49 9.71 11.10 -0.73
N GLU A 50 11.02 11.12 -0.96
CA GLU A 50 11.71 10.08 -1.74
C GLU A 50 11.55 8.70 -1.11
N ARG A 51 11.77 8.59 0.21
CA ARG A 51 11.53 7.31 0.91
C ARG A 51 10.08 6.86 0.87
N ARG A 52 9.11 7.79 0.91
CA ARG A 52 7.68 7.48 0.75
C ARG A 52 7.36 6.97 -0.65
N ARG A 53 8.01 7.47 -1.71
CA ARG A 53 7.86 6.93 -3.08
C ARG A 53 8.26 5.46 -3.14
N HIS A 54 9.41 5.10 -2.57
CA HIS A 54 9.83 3.70 -2.48
C HIS A 54 8.86 2.84 -1.65
N ALA A 55 8.35 3.35 -0.53
CA ALA A 55 7.37 2.65 0.28
C ALA A 55 6.05 2.41 -0.49
N LEU A 56 5.59 3.39 -1.27
CA LEU A 56 4.41 3.27 -2.12
C LEU A 56 4.57 2.20 -3.19
N GLU A 57 5.75 2.06 -3.80
CA GLU A 57 6.03 1.00 -4.76
C GLU A 57 5.89 -0.39 -4.12
N GLY A 58 6.41 -0.56 -2.91
CA GLY A 58 6.25 -1.78 -2.11
C GLY A 58 4.79 -2.11 -1.83
N MET A 59 4.04 -1.15 -1.28
CA MET A 59 2.61 -1.34 -0.97
C MET A 59 1.77 -1.63 -2.22
N ARG A 60 2.05 -0.96 -3.35
CA ARG A 60 1.37 -1.23 -4.63
C ARG A 60 1.68 -2.63 -5.17
N ARG A 61 2.86 -3.18 -4.88
CA ARG A 61 3.21 -4.55 -5.21
C ARG A 61 2.43 -5.54 -4.34
N GLU A 62 2.39 -5.30 -3.04
CA GLU A 62 1.66 -6.15 -2.08
C GLU A 62 0.16 -6.26 -2.41
N ILE A 63 -0.52 -5.15 -2.74
CA ILE A 63 -1.93 -5.17 -3.16
C ILE A 63 -2.13 -6.04 -4.41
N ARG A 64 -1.21 -5.98 -5.37
CA ARG A 64 -1.29 -6.76 -6.61
C ARG A 64 -1.15 -8.24 -6.32
N ASP A 65 -0.15 -8.61 -5.52
CA ASP A 65 0.11 -10.00 -5.16
C ASP A 65 -1.10 -10.58 -4.39
N GLU A 66 -1.71 -9.79 -3.49
CA GLU A 66 -2.92 -10.21 -2.77
C GLU A 66 -4.13 -10.36 -3.70
N ALA A 67 -4.32 -9.44 -4.65
CA ALA A 67 -5.38 -9.55 -5.65
C ALA A 67 -5.23 -10.77 -6.57
N GLU A 68 -4.01 -11.15 -6.93
CA GLU A 68 -3.71 -12.36 -7.68
C GLU A 68 -3.99 -13.63 -6.86
N HIS A 69 -3.56 -13.64 -5.59
CA HIS A 69 -3.87 -14.71 -4.66
C HIS A 69 -5.39 -14.92 -4.50
N GLN A 70 -6.16 -13.85 -4.31
CA GLN A 70 -7.61 -13.93 -4.18
C GLN A 70 -8.27 -14.53 -5.43
N ARG A 71 -7.88 -14.09 -6.63
CA ARG A 71 -8.39 -14.66 -7.90
C ARG A 71 -8.08 -16.15 -8.03
N GLN A 72 -6.85 -16.55 -7.70
CA GLN A 72 -6.44 -17.95 -7.78
C GLN A 72 -7.22 -18.82 -6.79
N SER A 73 -7.43 -18.33 -5.56
CA SER A 73 -8.23 -19.00 -4.54
C SER A 73 -9.70 -19.13 -4.96
N ASP A 74 -10.30 -18.08 -5.51
CA ASP A 74 -11.69 -18.10 -5.97
C ASP A 74 -11.90 -19.04 -7.17
N ALA A 75 -10.97 -19.03 -8.13
CA ALA A 75 -10.98 -19.97 -9.24
C ALA A 75 -10.90 -21.43 -8.74
N ASN A 76 -9.96 -21.72 -7.83
CA ASN A 76 -9.78 -23.07 -7.30
C ASN A 76 -11.02 -23.55 -6.53
N ARG A 77 -11.71 -22.63 -5.81
CA ARG A 77 -12.97 -22.92 -5.11
C ARG A 77 -14.12 -23.20 -6.08
N PHE A 78 -14.20 -22.49 -7.20
CA PHE A 78 -15.22 -22.70 -8.24
C PHE A 78 -15.08 -24.09 -8.88
N TRP A 79 -13.89 -24.43 -9.38
CA TRP A 79 -13.62 -25.73 -10.01
C TRP A 79 -13.78 -26.92 -9.06
N SER A 80 -13.52 -26.72 -7.75
CA SER A 80 -13.74 -27.76 -6.74
C SER A 80 -15.23 -28.04 -6.48
N LYS A 81 -16.11 -27.06 -6.69
CA LYS A 81 -17.57 -27.22 -6.53
C LYS A 81 -18.24 -27.88 -7.74
N GLU A 82 -17.69 -27.72 -8.94
CA GLU A 82 -18.21 -28.36 -10.16
C GLU A 82 -17.85 -29.85 -10.28
N LYS A 83 -16.83 -30.33 -9.55
CA LYS A 83 -16.40 -31.73 -9.57
C LYS A 83 -17.08 -32.63 -8.51
N GLN A 84 -18.02 -32.09 -7.72
CA GLN A 84 -18.89 -32.84 -6.80
C GLN A 84 -20.30 -32.92 -7.37
#